data_AF-A0A7C5HH07-F1
#
_entry.id   AF-A0A7C5HH07-F1
#
_cell.length_a   1.000
_cell.length_b   1.000
_cell.length_c   1.000
_cell.angle_alpha   90.00
_cell.angle_beta   90.00
_cell.angle_gamma   90.00
#
_symmetry.space_group_name_H-M   'P 1'
#
loop_
_entity.id
_entity.type
_entity.pdbx_description
1 polymer ?
#
loop_
_entity_poly.entity_id
_entity_poly.type
_entity_poly.pdbx_seq_one_letter_code
_entity_poly.pdbx_strand_id
1 'polypeptide(L)'
;MTIALLNTTPIVEKLVERLAQKRGDMLIDTGDGGQADIVIVDDSVAQKYDADAAGELGRYTLYVGSRFDEMPEGYDAVLGKPFLPDELNGLLENAELELGASVDRSNIFDADEAAAAITADATAEEPLFNP
;
A
#
# COMPACT_ATOMS: atom_id res chain seq x y z
N MET A 1 -4.99 -10.74 5.45
CA MET A 1 -3.62 -10.30 5.77
C MET A 1 -3.38 -10.36 7.28
N THR A 2 -2.14 -10.44 7.77
CA THR A 2 -1.84 -10.28 9.21
C THR A 2 -1.42 -8.85 9.52
N ILE A 3 -2.10 -8.24 10.48
CA ILE A 3 -1.84 -6.85 10.92
C ILE A 3 -1.37 -6.90 12.38
N ALA A 4 -0.16 -6.41 12.61
CA ALA A 4 0.40 -6.14 13.92
C ALA A 4 0.08 -4.70 14.32
N LEU A 5 -0.52 -4.51 15.50
CA LEU A 5 -0.77 -3.18 16.06
C LEU A 5 0.12 -2.93 17.27
N LEU A 6 1.04 -1.99 17.14
CA LEU A 6 1.86 -1.45 18.21
C LEU A 6 1.29 -0.09 18.64
N ASN A 7 0.45 -0.10 19.67
CA ASN A 7 -0.24 1.11 20.11
C ASN A 7 -0.72 0.99 21.57
N THR A 8 -0.74 2.11 22.29
CA THR A 8 -1.28 2.21 23.66
C THR A 8 -2.62 2.96 23.72
N THR A 9 -3.09 3.50 22.59
CA THR A 9 -4.32 4.30 22.50
C THR A 9 -5.53 3.42 22.18
N PRO A 10 -6.49 3.22 23.11
CA PRO A 10 -7.59 2.27 22.94
C PRO A 10 -8.57 2.65 21.82
N ILE A 11 -8.58 3.91 21.40
CA ILE A 11 -9.42 4.38 20.28
C ILE A 11 -8.88 3.86 18.95
N VAL A 12 -7.57 3.96 18.75
CA VAL A 12 -6.90 3.48 17.52
C VAL A 12 -7.00 1.95 17.44
N GLU A 13 -6.84 1.25 18.57
CA GLU A 13 -7.05 -0.19 18.67
C GLU A 13 -8.43 -0.62 18.15
N LYS A 14 -9.50 -0.04 18.70
CA LYS A 14 -10.86 -0.35 18.26
C LYS A 14 -11.13 -0.03 16.79
N LEU A 15 -10.52 1.03 16.26
CA LEU A 15 -10.65 1.39 14.86
C LEU A 15 -9.99 0.33 13.96
N VAL A 16 -8.76 -0.04 14.28
CA VAL A 16 -8.02 -1.06 13.52
C VAL A 16 -8.72 -2.42 13.64
N GLU A 17 -9.20 -2.81 14.83
CA GLU A 17 -9.98 -4.04 15.02
C GLU A 17 -11.25 -4.07 14.15
N ARG A 18 -12.04 -2.99 14.15
CA ARG A 18 -13.26 -2.89 13.34
C ARG A 18 -12.95 -2.96 11.86
N LEU A 19 -11.85 -2.32 11.44
CA LEU A 19 -11.44 -2.25 10.06
C LEU A 19 -10.90 -3.61 9.57
N ALA A 20 -10.07 -4.26 10.37
CA ALA A 20 -9.58 -5.62 10.13
C ALA A 20 -10.75 -6.60 10.06
N GLN A 21 -11.71 -6.54 10.99
CA GLN A 21 -12.91 -7.37 10.95
C GLN A 21 -13.75 -7.15 9.69
N LYS A 22 -13.85 -5.90 9.22
CA LYS A 22 -14.60 -5.54 8.00
C LYS A 22 -13.92 -6.08 6.73
N ARG A 23 -12.59 -6.08 6.70
CA ARG A 23 -11.77 -6.58 5.58
C ARG A 23 -11.53 -8.09 5.62
N GLY A 24 -11.71 -8.72 6.78
CA GLY A 24 -11.36 -10.13 7.00
C GLY A 24 -9.88 -10.34 7.34
N ASP A 25 -9.20 -9.30 7.81
CA ASP A 25 -7.80 -9.36 8.24
C ASP A 25 -7.65 -9.91 9.66
N MET A 26 -6.53 -10.59 9.91
CA MET A 26 -6.18 -11.14 11.20
C MET A 26 -5.30 -10.18 11.96
N LEU A 27 -5.81 -9.68 13.08
CA LEU A 27 -5.02 -8.87 14.02
C LEU A 27 -4.18 -9.80 14.88
N ILE A 28 -2.87 -9.58 14.91
CA ILE A 28 -1.93 -10.34 15.74
C ILE A 28 -1.28 -9.42 16.77
N ASP A 29 -1.08 -9.96 17.96
CA ASP A 29 -0.31 -9.28 19.00
C ASP A 29 1.18 -9.53 18.73
N THR A 30 1.96 -8.45 18.69
CA THR A 30 3.41 -8.50 18.43
C THR A 30 4.19 -9.13 19.57
N GLY A 31 3.57 -9.35 20.74
CA GLY A 31 4.16 -10.08 21.86
C GLY A 31 4.44 -11.56 21.58
N ASP A 32 3.83 -12.16 20.55
CA ASP A 32 3.93 -13.60 20.25
C ASP A 32 5.05 -13.97 19.26
N GLY A 33 5.88 -13.02 18.83
CA GLY A 33 7.02 -13.29 17.93
C GLY A 33 6.62 -13.71 16.51
N GLY A 34 5.36 -13.49 16.12
CA GLY A 34 4.86 -13.71 14.76
C GLY A 34 5.22 -12.55 13.83
N GLN A 35 5.62 -12.88 12.61
CA GLN A 35 5.86 -11.89 11.56
C GLN A 35 4.52 -11.47 10.94
N ALA A 36 4.25 -10.16 10.93
CA ALA A 36 3.06 -9.57 10.32
C ALA A 36 3.32 -9.20 8.86
N ASP A 37 2.26 -9.10 8.06
CA ASP A 37 2.36 -8.47 6.75
C ASP A 37 2.46 -6.94 6.92
N ILE A 38 1.61 -6.35 7.77
CA ILE A 38 1.59 -4.92 8.07
C ILE A 38 1.81 -4.68 9.57
N VAL A 39 2.70 -3.75 9.90
CA VAL A 39 2.94 -3.28 11.27
C VAL A 39 2.51 -1.83 11.38
N ILE A 40 1.56 -1.55 12.28
CA ILE A 40 1.08 -0.19 12.57
C ILE A 40 1.70 0.27 13.89
N VAL A 41 2.45 1.36 13.88
CA VAL A 41 3.15 1.91 15.05
C VAL A 41 2.60 3.27 15.41
N ASP A 42 2.04 3.42 16.61
CA ASP A 42 1.58 4.73 17.13
C ASP A 42 2.74 5.55 17.72
N ASP A 43 2.66 6.88 17.64
CA ASP A 43 3.68 7.78 18.22
C ASP A 43 3.92 7.54 19.72
N SER A 44 2.90 7.10 20.46
CA SER A 44 3.02 6.80 21.89
C SER A 44 4.02 5.67 22.16
N VAL A 45 4.27 4.80 21.18
CA VAL A 45 5.18 3.65 21.29
C VAL A 45 6.35 3.70 20.31
N ALA A 46 6.38 4.68 19.39
CA ALA A 46 7.43 4.83 18.39
C ALA A 46 8.82 5.09 19.00
N GLN A 47 8.90 5.62 20.22
CA GLN A 47 10.18 5.71 20.97
C GLN A 47 10.75 4.34 21.36
N LYS A 48 9.91 3.32 21.45
CA LYS A 48 10.30 1.94 21.82
C LYS A 48 10.41 1.02 20.61
N TYR A 49 9.61 1.28 19.59
CA TYR A 49 9.60 0.56 18.33
C TYR A 49 9.81 1.56 17.20
N ASP A 50 11.08 1.84 16.91
CA ASP A 50 11.49 2.62 15.74
C ASP A 50 11.26 1.84 14.43
N ALA A 51 11.48 2.50 13.29
CA ALA A 51 11.21 1.93 11.98
C ALA A 51 11.97 0.61 11.71
N ASP A 52 13.19 0.48 12.22
CA ASP A 52 14.01 -0.73 12.07
C ASP A 52 13.37 -1.90 12.84
N ALA A 53 13.03 -1.67 14.11
CA ALA A 53 12.33 -2.65 14.94
C ALA A 53 10.95 -3.03 14.36
N ALA A 54 10.23 -2.08 13.76
CA ALA A 54 8.96 -2.34 13.07
C ALA A 54 9.16 -3.18 11.80
N GLY A 55 10.22 -2.93 11.04
CA GLY A 55 10.59 -3.71 9.86
C GLY A 55 11.03 -5.14 10.16
N GLU A 56 11.57 -5.42 11.35
CA GLU A 56 11.83 -6.79 11.79
C GLU A 56 10.53 -7.57 12.09
N LEU A 57 9.48 -6.87 12.52
CA LEU A 57 8.18 -7.44 12.88
C LEU A 57 7.27 -7.66 11.68
N GLY A 58 7.47 -6.95 10.57
CA GLY A 58 6.68 -7.17 9.37
C GLY A 58 7.18 -6.49 8.12
N ARG A 59 6.51 -6.78 7.00
CA ARG A 59 6.99 -6.44 5.66
C ARG A 59 6.68 -5.02 5.22
N TYR A 60 5.64 -4.42 5.80
CA TYR A 60 5.21 -3.07 5.54
C TYR A 60 4.95 -2.35 6.85
N THR A 61 5.46 -1.13 6.98
CA THR A 61 5.43 -0.36 8.23
C THR A 61 4.64 0.93 8.07
N LEU A 62 3.66 1.14 8.96
CA LEU A 62 2.79 2.30 8.97
C LEU A 62 2.94 3.05 10.29
N TYR A 63 3.45 4.27 10.25
CA TYR A 63 3.52 5.14 11.43
C TYR A 63 2.23 5.95 11.58
N VAL A 64 1.68 5.98 12.81
CA VAL A 64 0.48 6.73 13.17
C VAL A 64 0.84 7.76 14.23
N GLY A 65 1.02 9.01 13.83
CA GLY A 65 1.50 10.06 14.72
C GLY A 65 0.75 11.37 14.58
N SER A 66 1.03 12.33 15.45
CA SER A 66 0.47 13.67 15.31
C SER A 66 1.06 14.39 14.10
N ARG A 67 0.23 15.06 13.28
CA ARG A 67 0.67 15.83 12.09
C ARG A 67 1.68 16.96 12.39
N PHE A 68 1.84 17.33 13.66
CA PHE A 68 2.69 18.41 14.12
C PHE A 68 4.02 17.93 14.70
N ASP A 69 4.20 16.62 14.84
CA ASP A 69 5.42 16.03 15.37
C ASP A 69 6.39 15.68 14.22
N GLU A 70 7.67 15.56 14.54
CA GLU A 70 8.70 15.28 13.54
C GLU A 70 8.43 13.89 12.94
N MET A 71 8.26 13.83 11.62
CA MET A 71 7.93 12.59 10.92
C MET A 71 9.15 11.67 10.97
N PRO A 72 9.05 10.47 11.57
CA PRO A 72 10.17 9.56 11.65
C PRO A 72 10.51 9.01 10.27
N GLU A 73 11.78 9.06 9.89
CA GLU A 73 12.27 8.48 8.65
C GLU A 73 12.31 6.94 8.77
N GLY A 74 12.06 6.25 7.65
CA GLY A 74 12.19 4.78 7.56
C GLY A 74 10.88 3.99 7.54
N TYR A 75 9.72 4.62 7.73
CA TYR A 75 8.42 3.97 7.57
C TYR A 75 7.94 4.01 6.11
N ASP A 76 7.24 2.97 5.65
CA ASP A 76 6.68 2.91 4.29
C ASP A 76 5.53 3.90 4.10
N ALA A 77 4.72 4.09 5.14
CA ALA A 77 3.65 5.07 5.15
C ALA A 77 3.51 5.78 6.49
N VAL A 78 2.89 6.95 6.45
CA VAL A 78 2.58 7.77 7.63
C VAL A 78 1.15 8.24 7.59
N LEU A 79 0.46 8.07 8.72
CA LEU A 79 -0.90 8.54 8.97
C LEU A 79 -0.90 9.58 10.09
N GLY A 80 -1.27 10.80 9.75
CA GLY A 80 -1.32 11.91 10.69
C GLY A 80 -2.66 12.01 11.43
N LYS A 81 -2.63 12.04 12.77
CA LYS A 81 -3.77 12.31 13.65
C LYS A 81 -4.18 13.80 13.63
N PRO A 82 -5.49 14.12 13.67
CA PRO A 82 -6.63 13.21 13.56
C PRO A 82 -6.84 12.71 12.12
N PHE A 83 -7.28 11.46 11.98
CA PHE A 83 -7.53 10.80 10.69
C PHE A 83 -8.93 10.17 10.63
N LEU A 84 -9.43 9.95 9.41
CA LEU A 84 -10.68 9.24 9.14
C LEU A 84 -10.45 7.74 8.95
N PRO A 85 -11.45 6.88 9.24
CA PRO A 85 -11.37 5.45 8.99
C PRO A 85 -11.07 5.10 7.52
N ASP A 86 -11.62 5.87 6.58
CA ASP A 86 -11.36 5.70 5.14
C ASP A 86 -9.90 6.01 4.77
N GLU A 87 -9.25 6.97 5.43
CA GLU A 87 -7.82 7.26 5.20
C GLU A 87 -6.95 6.06 5.62
N LEU A 88 -7.23 5.47 6.79
CA LEU A 88 -6.55 4.25 7.23
C LEU A 88 -6.81 3.08 6.28
N ASN A 89 -8.06 2.93 5.80
CA ASN A 89 -8.39 1.88 4.86
C ASN A 89 -7.59 1.98 3.56
N GLY A 90 -7.52 3.19 2.99
CA GLY A 90 -6.78 3.42 1.75
C GLY A 90 -5.28 3.15 1.90
N LEU A 91 -4.69 3.47 3.05
CA LEU A 91 -3.28 3.12 3.31
C LEU A 91 -3.05 1.61 3.39
N LEU A 92 -3.97 0.88 4.03
CA LEU A 92 -3.88 -0.57 4.10
C LEU A 92 -4.14 -1.23 2.73
N GLU A 93 -5.03 -0.68 1.89
CA GLU A 93 -5.21 -1.11 0.50
C GLU A 93 -3.95 -0.88 -0.34
N ASN A 94 -3.26 0.26 -0.16
CA ASN A 94 -1.97 0.51 -0.81
C ASN A 94 -0.88 -0.45 -0.32
N ALA A 95 -0.82 -0.73 0.98
CA ALA A 95 0.10 -1.71 1.53
C ALA A 95 -0.13 -3.11 0.96
N GLU A 96 -1.39 -3.52 0.80
CA GLU A 96 -1.75 -4.76 0.12
C GLU A 96 -1.30 -4.77 -1.35
N LEU A 97 -1.47 -3.67 -2.06
CA LEU A 97 -0.99 -3.56 -3.45
C LEU A 97 0.52 -3.66 -3.54
N GLU A 98 1.28 -3.06 -2.63
CA GLU A 98 2.75 -3.13 -2.61
C GLU A 98 3.24 -4.55 -2.29
N LEU A 99 2.60 -5.20 -1.31
CA LEU A 99 2.90 -6.57 -0.90
C LEU A 99 2.40 -7.62 -1.91
N GLY A 100 1.34 -7.33 -2.66
CA GLY A 100 0.82 -8.16 -3.76
C GLY A 100 1.56 -7.94 -5.08
N ALA A 101 2.01 -6.72 -5.38
CA ALA A 101 2.76 -6.40 -6.59
C ALA A 101 4.15 -7.05 -6.61
N SER A 102 4.68 -7.45 -5.45
CA SER A 102 5.87 -8.29 -5.35
C SER A 102 5.62 -9.76 -5.74
N VAL A 103 4.36 -10.18 -5.92
CA VAL A 103 3.97 -11.53 -6.37
C VAL A 103 3.53 -11.58 -7.85
N ASP A 104 3.06 -10.47 -8.43
CA ASP A 104 2.39 -10.48 -9.75
C ASP A 104 3.21 -9.94 -10.96
N ARG A 105 4.54 -9.80 -10.86
CA ARG A 105 5.36 -9.51 -12.07
C ARG A 105 5.61 -10.70 -12.99
N SER A 106 5.10 -11.89 -12.67
CA SER A 106 5.26 -13.06 -13.54
C SER A 106 4.07 -13.31 -14.47
N ASN A 107 2.95 -12.58 -14.36
CA ASN A 107 1.71 -12.97 -15.05
C ASN A 107 0.92 -11.85 -15.76
N ILE A 108 1.53 -10.68 -16.03
CA ILE A 108 0.88 -9.58 -16.79
C ILE A 108 1.72 -9.16 -18.02
N PHE A 109 2.22 -10.13 -18.77
CA PHE A 109 2.59 -9.93 -20.18
C PHE A 109 1.83 -10.95 -21.03
N ASP A 110 0.51 -10.95 -20.91
CA ASP A 110 -0.39 -11.53 -21.92
C ASP A 110 -1.47 -10.50 -22.23
N ALA A 111 -1.07 -9.53 -23.05
CA ALA A 111 -1.94 -8.65 -23.80
C ALA A 111 -1.25 -8.40 -25.16
N ASP A 112 -1.24 -9.45 -25.97
CA ASP A 112 -1.75 -9.45 -27.36
C ASP A 112 -1.64 -8.08 -28.06
N GLU A 113 -0.59 -7.83 -28.84
CA GLU A 113 -0.45 -8.26 -30.24
C GLU A 113 -1.75 -8.15 -31.07
N ALA A 114 -2.32 -6.94 -31.17
CA ALA A 114 -3.28 -6.64 -32.24
C ALA A 114 -3.23 -5.17 -32.69
N ALA A 115 -2.16 -4.76 -33.36
CA ALA A 115 -2.19 -3.63 -34.30
C ALA A 115 -1.05 -3.75 -35.33
N ALA A 116 -1.07 -4.83 -36.10
CA ALA A 116 -0.27 -4.94 -37.31
C ALA A 116 -0.83 -4.02 -38.41
N ALA A 117 0.09 -3.25 -39.01
CA ALA A 117 0.14 -2.90 -40.43
C ALA A 117 -1.00 -2.05 -41.03
N ILE A 118 -0.72 -0.76 -41.20
CA ILE A 118 -0.85 -0.13 -42.54
C ILE A 118 0.39 0.75 -42.77
N THR A 119 1.40 0.07 -43.32
CA THR A 119 2.30 0.42 -44.42
C THR A 119 2.53 1.90 -44.76
N ALA A 120 3.82 2.17 -44.89
CA ALA A 120 4.44 3.35 -45.47
C ALA A 120 4.00 3.65 -46.92
N ASP A 121 4.36 4.88 -47.31
CA ASP A 121 5.00 5.21 -48.59
C ASP A 121 4.13 5.78 -49.74
N ALA A 122 4.42 7.07 -49.99
CA ALA A 122 4.70 7.68 -51.28
C ALA A 122 3.57 8.02 -52.29
N THR A 123 3.73 9.24 -52.84
CA THR A 123 3.50 9.67 -54.24
C THR A 123 2.05 9.67 -54.74
N ALA A 124 1.44 10.85 -54.93
CA ALA A 124 1.53 11.71 -56.12
C ALA A 124 0.60 11.26 -57.28
N GLU A 125 0.06 12.27 -57.94
CA GLU A 125 -0.59 12.28 -59.27
C GLU A 125 -2.13 12.25 -59.34
N GLU A 126 -2.61 13.32 -59.98
CA GLU A 126 -3.97 13.67 -60.38
C GLU A 126 -4.63 12.61 -61.27
N PRO A 127 -5.97 12.65 -61.38
CA PRO A 127 -6.60 12.29 -62.63
C PRO A 127 -7.37 13.46 -63.24
N LEU A 128 -6.79 14.01 -64.31
CA LEU A 128 -7.53 14.38 -65.51
C LEU A 128 -8.44 13.21 -65.91
N PHE A 129 -9.75 13.44 -66.07
CA PHE A 129 -10.48 12.80 -67.18
C PHE A 129 -11.76 13.56 -67.52
N ASN A 130 -11.74 14.17 -68.70
CA ASN A 130 -12.92 14.54 -69.50
C ASN A 130 -13.04 13.49 -70.62
N PRO A 131 -14.24 13.01 -70.92
CA PRO A 131 -14.71 13.07 -72.31
C PRO A 131 -16.06 13.79 -72.42
#